data_AF-B4MVS6-F1
#
_entry.id   AF-B4MVS6-F1
#
_cell.length_a   1.000
_cell.length_b   1.000
_cell.length_c   1.000
_cell.angle_alpha   90.00
_cell.angle_beta   90.00
_cell.angle_gamma   90.00
#
_symmetry.space_group_name_H-M   'P 1'
#
loop_
_entity.id
_entity.type
_entity.pdbx_description
1 polymer ?
#
loop_
_entity_poly.entity_id
_entity_poly.type
_entity_poly.pdbx_seq_one_letter_code
_entity_poly.pdbx_strand_id
1 'polypeptide(L)'
;MSHTILLVKLTPANRSRSYSKYESVNMCLEGVCKLYGEHLKIENPHSSTVSYELRELFDYIDSLEDICCMVYQKASGTYAPYGRDWIKEKIMVLMRNAAMSME
;
A
#
# COMPACT_ATOMS: atom_id res chain seq x y z
N MET A 1 15.07 8.03 5.02
CA MET A 1 14.49 6.68 5.11
C MET A 1 14.03 6.43 6.55
N SER A 2 12.75 6.08 6.69
CA SER A 2 12.09 5.81 7.97
C SER A 2 11.45 4.42 7.90
N HIS A 3 11.84 3.54 8.82
CA HIS A 3 11.24 2.20 8.91
C HIS A 3 9.73 2.32 8.98
N THR A 4 9.03 1.52 8.18
CA THR A 4 7.58 1.59 8.05
C THR A 4 6.99 0.20 8.20
N ILE A 5 5.97 0.06 9.05
CA ILE A 5 5.23 -1.18 9.25
C ILE A 5 3.85 -0.99 8.64
N LEU A 6 3.46 -1.83 7.70
CA LEU A 6 2.12 -1.87 7.13
C LEU A 6 1.29 -2.89 7.91
N LEU A 7 0.09 -2.51 8.32
CA LEU A 7 -0.91 -3.38 8.93
C LEU A 7 -2.11 -3.45 7.99
N VAL A 8 -2.54 -4.68 7.66
CA VAL A 8 -3.66 -4.89 6.74
C VAL A 8 -4.62 -5.91 7.34
N LYS A 9 -5.92 -5.65 7.22
CA LYS A 9 -6.99 -6.59 7.47
C LYS A 9 -7.83 -6.68 6.20
N LEU A 10 -7.76 -7.82 5.51
CA LEU A 10 -8.42 -7.99 4.21
C LEU A 10 -9.95 -8.17 4.34
N THR A 11 -10.38 -8.88 5.38
CA THR A 11 -11.80 -9.24 5.61
C THR A 11 -12.16 -9.13 7.10
N PRO A 12 -13.44 -9.14 7.49
CA PRO A 12 -13.84 -9.09 8.90
C PRO A 12 -13.25 -10.20 9.77
N ALA A 13 -12.91 -11.35 9.17
CA ALA A 13 -12.34 -12.50 9.87
C ALA A 13 -10.99 -12.16 10.52
N ASN A 14 -10.82 -12.50 11.81
CA ASN A 14 -9.62 -12.13 12.57
C ASN A 14 -8.31 -12.68 11.97
N ARG A 15 -8.37 -13.83 11.29
CA ARG A 15 -7.23 -14.47 10.62
C ARG A 15 -6.71 -13.70 9.40
N SER A 16 -7.48 -12.73 8.88
CA SER A 16 -7.10 -11.93 7.72
C SER A 16 -6.13 -10.80 8.06
N ARG A 17 -5.84 -10.59 9.35
CA ARG A 17 -4.88 -9.60 9.83
C ARG A 17 -3.47 -10.05 9.50
N SER A 18 -2.73 -9.20 8.80
CA SER A 18 -1.32 -9.40 8.48
C SER A 18 -0.55 -8.10 8.68
N TYR A 19 0.78 -8.23 8.77
CA TYR A 19 1.66 -7.07 8.77
C TYR A 19 2.87 -7.32 7.88
N SER A 20 3.46 -6.24 7.39
CA SER A 20 4.70 -6.25 6.59
C SER A 20 5.60 -5.12 7.04
N LYS A 21 6.92 -5.29 6.90
CA LYS A 21 7.92 -4.31 7.30
C LYS A 21 8.70 -3.84 6.09
N TYR A 22 9.01 -2.55 6.06
CA TYR A 22 9.70 -1.88 4.98
C TYR A 22 10.75 -0.91 5.53
N GLU A 23 11.83 -0.71 4.78
CA GLU A 23 12.92 0.20 5.17
C GLU A 23 12.56 1.68 4.97
N SER A 24 11.55 1.95 4.14
CA SER A 24 11.07 3.30 3.85
C SER A 24 9.56 3.33 3.59
N VAL A 25 8.99 4.54 3.64
CA VAL A 25 7.60 4.78 3.27
C VAL A 25 7.36 4.41 1.80
N ASN A 26 8.25 4.77 0.88
CA ASN A 26 8.08 4.46 -0.54
C ASN A 26 8.00 2.95 -0.80
N MET A 27 8.88 2.17 -0.17
CA MET A 27 8.86 0.71 -0.26
C MET A 27 7.55 0.11 0.32
N CYS A 28 7.00 0.73 1.36
CA CYS A 28 5.69 0.35 1.91
C CYS A 28 4.56 0.60 0.90
N LEU A 29 4.54 1.77 0.25
CA LEU A 29 3.52 2.12 -0.75
C LEU A 29 3.63 1.24 -2.00
N GLU A 30 4.85 0.91 -2.44
CA GLU A 30 5.06 -0.11 -3.49
C GLU A 30 4.54 -1.48 -3.06
N GLY A 31 4.69 -1.83 -1.77
CA GLY A 31 4.10 -3.03 -1.18
C GLY A 31 2.57 -3.06 -1.30
N VAL A 32 1.88 -1.94 -1.06
CA VAL A 32 0.43 -1.82 -1.26
C VAL A 32 0.05 -2.03 -2.73
N CYS A 33 0.83 -1.45 -3.66
CA CYS A 33 0.61 -1.64 -5.10
C CYS A 33 0.82 -3.11 -5.53
N LYS A 34 1.80 -3.80 -4.93
CA LYS A 34 2.05 -5.23 -5.14
C LYS A 34 0.92 -6.10 -4.60
N LEU A 35 0.39 -5.78 -3.41
CA LEU A 35 -0.74 -6.49 -2.81
C LEU A 35 -1.94 -6.52 -3.77
N TYR A 36 -2.27 -5.38 -4.37
CA TYR A 36 -3.34 -5.32 -5.37
C TYR A 36 -2.97 -6.06 -6.66
N GLY A 37 -1.72 -5.95 -7.11
CA GLY A 37 -1.25 -6.70 -8.28
C GLY A 37 -1.33 -8.21 -8.11
N GLU A 38 -1.08 -8.73 -6.91
CA GLU A 38 -1.26 -10.15 -6.57
C GLU A 38 -2.74 -10.55 -6.55
N HIS A 39 -3.61 -9.69 -6.01
CA HIS A 39 -5.05 -9.89 -6.05
C HIS A 39 -5.56 -10.01 -7.50
N LEU A 40 -5.15 -9.11 -8.39
CA LEU A 40 -5.51 -9.16 -9.81
C LEU A 40 -5.02 -10.42 -10.53
N LYS A 41 -3.85 -10.96 -10.17
CA LYS A 41 -3.35 -12.24 -10.73
C LYS A 41 -4.22 -13.43 -10.34
N ILE A 42 -4.74 -13.42 -9.11
CA ILE A 42 -5.64 -14.48 -8.63
C ILE A 42 -6.97 -14.41 -9.38
N GLU A 43 -7.49 -13.21 -9.61
CA GLU A 43 -8.74 -13.00 -10.36
C GLU A 43 -8.60 -13.27 -11.86
N ASN A 44 -7.43 -12.96 -12.43
CA ASN A 44 -7.15 -13.06 -13.87
C ASN A 44 -5.92 -13.96 -14.15
N PRO A 45 -6.00 -15.27 -13.88
CA PRO A 45 -4.85 -16.18 -13.97
C PRO A 45 -4.28 -16.34 -15.39
N HIS A 46 -5.06 -15.98 -16.42
CA HIS A 46 -4.64 -16.04 -17.82
C HIS A 46 -3.97 -14.75 -18.32
N SER A 47 -4.01 -13.66 -17.56
CA SER A 47 -3.34 -12.41 -17.95
C SER A 47 -1.85 -12.49 -17.62
N SER A 48 -1.00 -12.39 -18.64
CA SER A 48 0.45 -12.38 -18.48
C SER A 48 0.99 -11.10 -17.85
N THR A 49 0.23 -10.00 -17.97
CA THR A 49 0.62 -8.66 -17.48
C THR A 49 -0.48 -8.10 -16.60
N VAL A 50 -0.08 -7.55 -15.46
CA VAL A 50 -1.00 -6.87 -14.53
C VAL A 50 -0.89 -5.37 -14.77
N SER A 51 -1.92 -4.81 -15.40
CA SER A 51 -2.08 -3.37 -15.58
C SER A 51 -3.40 -2.95 -14.95
N TYR A 52 -3.41 -1.87 -14.20
CA TYR A 52 -4.60 -1.30 -13.57
C TYR A 52 -4.48 0.22 -13.48
N GLU A 53 -5.61 0.89 -13.41
CA GLU A 53 -5.71 2.32 -13.17
C GLU A 53 -5.62 2.65 -11.67
N LEU A 54 -5.16 3.87 -11.36
CA LEU A 54 -5.07 4.34 -9.98
C LEU A 54 -6.41 4.27 -9.24
N ARG A 55 -7.53 4.46 -9.96
CA ARG A 55 -8.87 4.37 -9.40
C ARG A 55 -9.18 2.96 -8.89
N GLU A 56 -8.84 1.93 -9.67
CA GLU A 56 -9.09 0.54 -9.30
C GLU A 56 -8.29 0.13 -8.05
N LEU A 57 -7.03 0.61 -7.94
CA LEU A 57 -6.24 0.44 -6.73
C LEU A 57 -6.89 1.13 -5.51
N PHE A 58 -7.45 2.33 -5.70
CA PHE A 58 -8.12 3.04 -4.61
C PHE A 58 -9.41 2.36 -4.17
N ASP A 59 -10.19 1.83 -5.12
CA ASP A 59 -11.40 1.06 -4.84
C ASP A 59 -11.05 -0.24 -4.08
N TYR A 60 -9.95 -0.91 -4.46
CA TYR A 60 -9.42 -2.05 -3.71
C TYR A 60 -9.05 -1.67 -2.28
N ILE A 61 -8.31 -0.58 -2.08
CA ILE A 61 -7.90 -0.09 -0.75
C ILE A 61 -9.13 0.25 0.12
N ASP A 62 -10.20 0.78 -0.47
CA ASP A 62 -11.47 1.04 0.25
C ASP A 62 -12.23 -0.23 0.61
N SER A 63 -12.13 -1.27 -0.23
CA SER A 63 -12.76 -2.56 0.05
C SER A 63 -12.12 -3.31 1.23
N LEU A 64 -10.87 -2.97 1.59
CA LEU A 64 -10.19 -3.55 2.74
C LEU A 64 -10.91 -3.17 4.03
N GLU A 65 -11.12 -4.17 4.89
CA GLU A 65 -11.68 -3.96 6.22
C GLU A 65 -10.88 -2.94 7.04
N ASP A 66 -9.54 -3.03 7.03
CA ASP A 66 -8.68 -2.02 7.62
C ASP A 66 -7.28 -1.99 6.98
N ILE A 67 -6.68 -0.81 6.91
CA ILE A 67 -5.31 -0.60 6.46
C ILE A 67 -4.72 0.65 7.13
N CYS A 68 -3.56 0.48 7.75
CA CYS A 68 -2.78 1.59 8.28
C CYS A 68 -1.29 1.28 8.21
N CYS A 69 -0.45 2.31 8.23
CA CYS A 69 0.99 2.15 8.36
C CYS A 69 1.55 2.96 9.53
N MET A 70 2.51 2.37 10.22
CA MET A 70 3.26 2.97 11.31
C MET A 70 4.61 3.42 10.77
N VAL A 71 4.90 4.71 10.77
CA VAL A 71 6.17 5.27 10.24
C VAL A 71 7.05 5.72 11.41
N TYR A 72 8.30 5.25 11.42
CA TYR A 72 9.26 5.59 12.46
C TYR A 72 9.69 7.06 12.38
N GLN A 73 9.54 7.76 13.50
CA GLN A 73 9.91 9.15 13.69
C GLN A 73 11.21 9.23 14.48
N LYS A 74 12.32 9.53 13.80
CA LYS A 74 13.65 9.58 14.42
C LYS A 74 13.77 10.61 15.54
N ALA A 75 13.06 11.74 15.43
CA ALA A 75 13.12 12.82 16.40
C ALA A 75 12.55 12.43 17.77
N SER A 76 11.47 11.65 17.79
CA SER A 76 10.79 11.20 19.01
C SER A 76 11.16 9.77 19.41
N GLY A 77 11.76 8.99 18.51
CA GLY A 77 12.00 7.55 18.72
C GLY A 77 10.72 6.72 18.74
N THR A 78 9.63 7.22 18.17
CA THR A 78 8.30 6.57 18.18
C THR A 78 7.80 6.28 16.78
N TYR A 79 6.71 5.51 16.67
CA TYR A 79 6.01 5.34 15.40
C TYR A 79 4.75 6.21 15.37
N ALA A 80 4.59 6.96 14.28
CA ALA A 80 3.36 7.69 13.99
C ALA A 80 2.42 6.83 13.12
N PRO A 81 1.13 6.67 13.50
CA PRO A 81 0.15 5.96 12.69
C PRO A 81 -0.37 6.84 11.55
N TYR A 82 -0.59 6.23 10.39
CA TYR A 82 -1.23 6.84 9.23
C TYR A 82 -2.25 5.87 8.63
N GLY A 83 -3.47 6.36 8.42
CA GLY A 83 -4.59 5.55 7.93
C GLY A 83 -4.71 5.51 6.40
N ARG A 84 -5.81 4.89 5.96
CA ARG A 84 -6.17 4.67 4.56
C ARG A 84 -6.02 5.92 3.68
N ASP A 85 -6.61 7.04 4.06
CA ASP A 85 -6.60 8.25 3.23
C ASP A 85 -5.19 8.80 2.99
N TRP A 86 -4.35 8.76 4.03
CA TRP A 86 -2.95 9.17 3.92
C TRP A 86 -2.17 8.24 2.99
N ILE A 87 -2.41 6.93 3.06
CA ILE A 87 -1.78 5.95 2.17
C ILE A 87 -2.16 6.25 0.71
N LYS A 88 -3.44 6.50 0.42
CA LYS A 88 -3.92 6.86 -0.93
C LYS A 88 -3.28 8.14 -1.44
N GLU A 89 -3.21 9.18 -0.61
CA GLU A 89 -2.55 10.44 -0.95
C GLU A 89 -1.09 10.22 -1.33
N LYS A 90 -0.35 9.42 -0.54
CA LYS A 90 1.07 9.15 -0.84
C LYS A 90 1.27 8.27 -2.07
N ILE A 91 0.38 7.33 -2.35
CA ILE A 91 0.40 6.57 -3.62
C ILE A 91 0.19 7.52 -4.80
N MET A 92 -0.76 8.45 -4.71
CA MET A 92 -1.01 9.43 -5.77
C MET A 92 0.24 10.26 -6.07
N VAL A 93 0.96 10.71 -5.04
CA VAL A 93 2.22 11.45 -5.20
C VAL A 93 3.30 10.56 -5.83
N LEU A 94 3.44 9.31 -5.37
CA LEU A 94 4.43 8.36 -5.89
C LEU A 94 4.21 8.09 -7.39
N MET A 95 2.97 7.87 -7.82
CA MET A 95 2.63 7.61 -9.22
C MET A 95 2.86 8.83 -10.12
N ARG A 96 2.54 10.05 -9.64
CA ARG A 96 2.83 11.29 -10.37
C ARG A 96 4.32 11.48 -10.60
N ASN A 97 5.13 11.24 -9.57
CA ASN A 97 6.59 11.39 -9.68
C ASN A 97 7.20 10.35 -10.64
N ALA A 98 6.69 9.11 -10.62
CA ALA A 98 7.13 8.06 -11.54
C ALA A 98 6.84 8.42 -13.00
N ALA A 99 5.65 8.97 -13.29
CA ALA A 99 5.28 9.42 -14.62
C ALA A 99 6.18 10.56 -15.12
N MET A 100 6.51 11.54 -14.27
CA MET A 100 7.39 12.67 -14.62
C MET A 100 8.86 12.28 -14.79
N SER A 101 9.31 11.19 -14.15
CA SER A 101 10.71 10.73 -14.26
C SER A 101 11.02 9.95 -15.54
N MET A 102 10.01 9.71 -16.39
CA MET A 102 10.14 9.05 -17.70
C MET A 102 10.22 10.05 -18.87
N GLU A 103 10.28 11.35 -18.59
CA GLU A 103 10.53 12.45 -19.53
C GLU A 103 11.95 13.02 -19.35
#